data_AF-A0A1I7SA75-F1
#
_entry.id   AF-A0A1I7SA75-F1
#
_cell.length_a   1.000
_cell.length_b   1.000
_cell.length_c   1.000
_cell.angle_alpha   90.00
_cell.angle_beta   90.00
_cell.angle_gamma   90.00
#
_symmetry.space_group_name_H-M   'P 1'
#
loop_
_entity.id
_entity.type
_entity.pdbx_description
1 polymer ?
#
loop_
_entity_poly.entity_id
_entity_poly.type
_entity_poly.pdbx_seq_one_letter_code
_entity_poly.pdbx_strand_id
1 'polypeptide(L)'
;MSRRVLVLSNLWSVRYQSSGRIDRQFLSDIVKKHNDAGSRFFLPLADEFATNKILEPLKALNLEGVKVEFLRDALVSDPEIFKKIAANGGEVVQILNILVGYCSFTFESALRFYSQNIEYLSNVVPSEMSCRLAVFTNFGILAGPQLGRIVRKAPSVLVSSQPEQMSRLIENISNFFSRKQVTKMLIQSPEIVLQSFEELELKYEYIFFHMKIESDSLSDSLNWMNLALDDIMDRHEFLAKTGKYVTPDTKRPQFEKDNPPSYRIFDSDDVNFAVQVGGVTPEEWNAFKCIKTIQRSLDEKENPFERIKPSVWKAYERRHKDTHVNNSVIA
;
A
#
# COMPACT_ATOMS: atom_id res chain seq x y z
N MET A 1 -33.29 19.19 3.47
CA MET A 1 -32.31 18.90 4.54
C MET A 1 -30.93 18.84 3.92
N SER A 2 -30.09 19.80 4.31
CA SER A 2 -28.76 20.08 3.78
C SER A 2 -27.72 19.15 4.40
N ARG A 3 -26.86 18.53 3.59
CA ARG A 3 -25.52 18.11 4.02
C ARG A 3 -24.50 18.52 2.96
N ARG A 4 -23.83 19.63 3.28
CA ARG A 4 -22.66 20.18 2.59
C ARG A 4 -21.53 19.15 2.64
N VAL A 5 -21.07 18.71 1.48
CA VAL A 5 -19.73 18.13 1.33
C VAL A 5 -18.78 19.31 1.18
N LEU A 6 -17.92 19.52 2.18
CA LEU A 6 -16.83 20.48 2.15
C LEU A 6 -15.79 19.97 1.13
N VAL A 7 -15.84 20.51 -0.08
CA VAL A 7 -14.73 20.44 -1.03
C VAL A 7 -13.71 21.48 -0.61
N LEU A 8 -12.60 21.07 -0.01
CA LEU A 8 -11.42 21.90 0.17
C LEU A 8 -10.72 22.08 -1.19
N SER A 9 -11.37 22.81 -2.09
CA SER A 9 -10.76 23.42 -3.26
C SER A 9 -10.75 24.91 -2.99
N ASN A 10 -9.58 25.50 -2.74
CA ASN A 10 -9.21 26.90 -2.98
C ASN A 10 -8.04 27.28 -2.07
N LEU A 11 -6.80 27.10 -2.54
CA LEU A 11 -5.64 27.82 -2.01
C LEU A 11 -4.45 27.78 -3.01
N TRP A 12 -4.70 27.91 -4.31
CA TRP A 12 -3.63 28.12 -5.30
C TRP A 12 -4.12 29.03 -6.43
N SER A 13 -4.28 30.30 -6.11
CA SER A 13 -4.54 31.35 -7.10
C SER A 13 -3.90 32.66 -6.66
N VAL A 14 -2.59 32.79 -6.90
CA VAL A 14 -1.90 34.09 -6.85
C VAL A 14 -0.96 34.25 -8.04
N ARG A 15 -1.36 35.21 -8.87
CA ARG A 15 -0.63 36.10 -9.81
C ARG A 15 0.84 35.79 -10.12
N TYR A 16 1.07 35.58 -11.42
CA TYR A 16 2.37 35.37 -12.05
C TYR A 16 3.08 36.69 -12.40
N GLN A 17 4.32 36.84 -11.91
CA GLN A 17 5.36 37.67 -12.52
C GLN A 17 6.64 36.82 -12.61
N SER A 18 7.18 36.71 -13.81
CA SER A 18 8.25 35.79 -14.21
C SER A 18 9.66 36.32 -13.93
N SER A 19 10.62 35.38 -13.78
CA SER A 19 12.09 35.50 -13.79
C SER A 19 12.82 35.42 -12.44
N GLY A 20 12.57 34.36 -11.68
CA GLY A 20 13.47 34.00 -10.57
C GLY A 20 14.74 33.31 -11.06
N ARG A 21 15.94 33.77 -10.64
CA ARG A 21 17.18 32.97 -10.68
C ARG A 21 17.34 32.23 -9.35
N ILE A 22 17.87 31.00 -9.39
CA ILE A 22 18.26 30.25 -8.19
C ILE A 22 19.69 30.65 -7.83
N ASP A 23 19.79 31.63 -6.95
CA ASP A 23 21.05 32.23 -6.50
C ASP A 23 21.03 32.50 -4.99
N ARG A 24 22.05 33.19 -4.48
CA ARG A 24 22.13 33.54 -3.05
C ARG A 24 20.96 34.40 -2.57
N GLN A 25 20.42 35.27 -3.43
CA GLN A 25 19.28 36.11 -3.08
C GLN A 25 18.02 35.26 -2.89
N PHE A 26 17.83 34.24 -3.74
CA PHE A 26 16.74 33.28 -3.58
C PHE A 26 16.71 32.62 -2.19
N LEU A 27 17.86 32.19 -1.67
CA LEU A 27 17.95 31.61 -0.31
C LEU A 27 17.71 32.66 0.78
N SER A 28 18.24 33.87 0.60
CA SER A 28 18.03 34.99 1.54
C SER A 28 16.54 35.32 1.69
N ASP A 29 15.81 35.34 0.57
CA ASP A 29 14.36 35.60 0.56
C ASP A 29 13.58 34.51 1.32
N ILE A 30 13.95 33.23 1.17
CA ILE A 30 13.32 32.11 1.89
C ILE A 30 13.59 32.21 3.39
N VAL A 31 14.84 32.44 3.79
CA VAL A 31 15.22 32.59 5.20
C VAL A 31 14.48 33.77 5.83
N LYS A 32 14.36 34.90 5.12
CA LYS A 32 13.61 36.06 5.59
C LYS A 32 12.14 35.71 5.83
N LYS A 33 11.48 35.03 4.88
CA LYS A 33 10.08 34.60 5.03
C LYS A 33 9.87 33.68 6.22
N HIS A 34 10.79 32.74 6.48
CA HIS A 34 10.72 31.89 7.67
C HIS A 34 10.91 32.69 8.96
N ASN A 35 11.88 33.62 8.98
CA ASN A 35 12.12 34.48 10.14
C ASN A 35 10.89 35.35 10.46
N ASP A 36 10.25 35.90 9.43
CA ASP A 36 9.01 36.69 9.54
C ASP A 36 7.84 35.83 10.07
N ALA A 37 7.84 34.53 9.77
CA ALA A 37 6.88 33.55 10.28
C ALA A 37 7.23 32.99 11.67
N GLY A 38 8.33 33.43 12.28
CA GLY A 38 8.78 33.01 13.62
C GLY A 38 9.77 31.82 13.65
N SER A 39 10.10 31.24 12.50
CA SER A 39 11.07 30.14 12.36
C SER A 39 12.46 30.68 12.02
N ARG A 40 13.45 30.46 12.88
CA ARG A 40 14.83 30.95 12.64
C ARG A 40 15.68 29.94 11.90
N PHE A 41 16.11 30.29 10.68
CA PHE A 41 17.10 29.53 9.91
C PHE A 41 18.44 30.27 9.87
N PHE A 42 19.52 29.53 10.13
CA PHE A 42 20.89 30.03 10.01
C PHE A 42 21.58 29.30 8.86
N LEU A 43 21.84 30.01 7.77
CA LEU A 43 22.57 29.47 6.63
C LEU A 43 23.96 30.10 6.53
N PRO A 44 25.00 29.35 6.13
CA PRO A 44 26.36 29.85 5.95
C PRO A 44 26.47 30.64 4.64
N LEU A 45 25.69 31.71 4.49
CA LEU A 45 25.62 32.49 3.24
C LEU A 45 26.96 33.13 2.86
N ALA A 46 27.87 33.34 3.82
CA ALA A 46 29.21 33.87 3.59
C ALA A 46 30.17 32.84 3.00
N ASP A 47 29.90 31.55 3.18
CA ASP A 47 30.68 30.45 2.62
C ASP A 47 30.10 30.09 1.25
N GLU A 48 30.86 30.39 0.20
CA GLU A 48 30.46 30.12 -1.18
C GLU A 48 30.30 28.62 -1.46
N PHE A 49 31.17 27.78 -0.87
CA PHE A 49 31.11 26.33 -1.07
C PHE A 49 29.85 25.76 -0.42
N ALA A 50 29.59 26.12 0.84
CA ALA A 50 28.39 25.66 1.55
C ALA A 50 27.10 26.19 0.91
N THR A 51 27.11 27.46 0.44
CA THR A 51 25.98 28.04 -0.28
C THR A 51 25.71 27.30 -1.60
N ASN A 52 26.76 27.01 -2.37
CA ASN A 52 26.62 26.25 -3.61
C ASN A 52 26.11 24.84 -3.36
N LYS A 53 26.53 24.16 -2.28
CA LYS A 53 26.02 22.83 -1.91
C LYS A 53 24.49 22.81 -1.72
N ILE A 54 23.90 23.90 -1.23
CA ILE A 54 22.44 24.06 -1.07
C ILE A 54 21.77 24.42 -2.41
N LEU A 55 22.41 25.28 -3.21
CA LEU A 55 21.85 25.76 -4.47
C LEU A 55 21.88 24.70 -5.58
N GLU A 56 22.91 23.86 -5.66
CA GLU A 56 23.06 22.88 -6.75
C GLU A 56 21.86 21.93 -6.89
N PRO A 57 21.33 21.30 -5.82
CA PRO A 57 20.11 20.50 -5.90
C PRO A 57 18.89 21.28 -6.45
N LEU A 58 18.74 22.55 -6.05
CA LEU A 58 17.64 23.40 -6.50
C LEU A 58 17.79 23.80 -7.98
N LYS A 59 19.02 24.11 -8.40
CA LYS A 59 19.34 24.35 -9.82
C LYS A 59 19.07 23.12 -10.66
N ALA A 60 19.45 21.93 -10.18
CA ALA A 60 19.16 20.67 -10.86
C ALA A 60 17.65 20.49 -11.07
N LEU A 61 16.84 20.69 -10.03
CA LEU A 61 15.37 20.62 -10.16
C LEU A 61 14.81 21.64 -11.17
N ASN A 62 15.38 22.85 -11.21
CA ASN A 62 14.96 23.85 -12.20
C ASN A 62 15.36 23.49 -13.64
N LEU A 63 16.53 22.86 -13.83
CA LEU A 63 16.95 22.34 -15.14
C LEU A 63 16.03 21.21 -15.62
N GLU A 64 15.54 20.39 -14.70
CA GLU A 64 14.53 19.35 -14.96
C GLU A 64 13.09 19.91 -15.17
N GLY A 65 12.94 21.24 -15.19
CA GLY A 65 11.69 21.93 -15.53
C GLY A 65 10.81 22.28 -14.33
N VAL A 66 11.28 22.13 -13.09
CA VAL A 66 10.55 22.60 -11.90
C VAL A 66 10.62 24.12 -11.85
N LYS A 67 9.47 24.78 -11.82
CA LYS A 67 9.40 26.25 -11.78
C LYS A 67 10.03 26.82 -10.52
N VAL A 68 10.79 27.91 -10.65
CA VAL A 68 11.45 28.59 -9.53
C VAL A 68 10.44 29.10 -8.50
N GLU A 69 9.26 29.55 -8.95
CA GLU A 69 8.17 29.98 -8.09
C GLU A 69 7.61 28.81 -7.28
N PHE A 70 7.46 27.64 -7.91
CA PHE A 70 7.01 26.43 -7.22
C PHE A 70 8.02 25.97 -6.17
N LEU A 71 9.33 25.97 -6.50
CA LEU A 71 10.39 25.66 -5.53
C LEU A 71 10.35 26.64 -4.36
N ARG A 72 10.22 27.94 -4.63
CA ARG A 72 10.12 28.97 -3.60
C ARG A 72 8.93 28.71 -2.67
N ASP A 73 7.76 28.45 -3.24
CA ASP A 73 6.55 28.21 -2.46
C ASP A 73 6.65 26.92 -1.63
N ALA A 74 7.20 25.84 -2.20
CA ALA A 74 7.42 24.58 -1.49
C ALA A 74 8.35 24.75 -0.28
N LEU A 75 9.49 25.44 -0.45
CA LEU A 75 10.48 25.64 0.62
C LEU A 75 10.02 26.61 1.70
N VAL A 76 9.15 27.57 1.36
CA VAL A 76 8.55 28.48 2.33
C VAL A 76 7.43 27.79 3.11
N SER A 77 6.60 27.00 2.42
CA SER A 77 5.43 26.36 3.02
C SER A 77 5.79 25.22 3.97
N ASP A 78 6.88 24.50 3.69
CA ASP A 78 7.33 23.36 4.47
C ASP A 78 8.79 23.54 4.93
N PRO A 79 9.01 23.97 6.19
CA PRO A 79 10.34 24.18 6.76
C PRO A 79 11.21 22.91 6.77
N GLU A 80 10.61 21.72 6.88
CA GLU A 80 11.37 20.47 6.95
C GLU A 80 11.93 20.09 5.57
N ILE A 81 11.22 20.33 4.47
CA ILE A 81 11.79 20.19 3.12
C ILE A 81 13.02 21.06 2.98
N PHE A 82 12.92 22.34 3.38
CA PHE A 82 14.01 23.28 3.24
C PHE A 82 15.25 22.82 4.00
N LYS A 83 15.06 22.36 5.25
CA LYS A 83 16.12 21.77 6.07
C LYS A 83 16.74 20.53 5.41
N LYS A 84 15.93 19.62 4.88
CA LYS A 84 16.42 18.39 4.23
C LYS A 84 17.17 18.66 2.94
N ILE A 85 16.71 19.59 2.10
CA ILE A 85 17.44 19.99 0.89
C ILE A 85 18.76 20.69 1.26
N ALA A 86 18.76 21.55 2.29
CA ALA A 86 19.98 22.22 2.74
C ALA A 86 21.03 21.25 3.29
N ALA A 87 20.59 20.19 3.99
CA ALA A 87 21.49 19.17 4.53
C ALA A 87 21.95 18.17 3.45
N ASN A 88 21.00 17.52 2.77
CA ASN A 88 21.20 16.35 1.92
C ASN A 88 20.51 16.49 0.54
N GLY A 89 20.50 17.67 -0.07
CA GLY A 89 19.74 17.90 -1.30
C GLY A 89 20.09 16.98 -2.47
N GLY A 90 21.33 16.46 -2.54
CA GLY A 90 21.69 15.44 -3.54
C GLY A 90 20.90 14.14 -3.40
N GLU A 91 20.69 13.64 -2.18
CA GLU A 91 19.87 12.45 -1.92
C GLU A 91 18.40 12.72 -2.21
N VAL A 92 17.90 13.92 -1.85
CA VAL A 92 16.53 14.33 -2.17
C VAL A 92 16.31 14.30 -3.68
N VAL A 93 17.21 14.88 -4.47
CA VAL A 93 17.12 14.86 -5.95
C VAL A 93 17.15 13.43 -6.50
N GLN A 94 17.97 12.54 -5.93
CA GLN A 94 17.97 11.13 -6.34
C GLN A 94 16.64 10.43 -6.03
N ILE A 95 16.05 10.65 -4.86
CA ILE A 95 14.71 10.13 -4.52
C ILE A 95 13.67 10.64 -5.51
N LEU A 96 13.71 11.93 -5.85
CA LEU A 96 12.80 12.53 -6.83
C LEU A 96 12.99 11.91 -8.23
N ASN A 97 14.24 11.70 -8.66
CA ASN A 97 14.54 11.02 -9.92
C ASN A 97 13.99 9.59 -9.95
N ILE A 98 14.07 8.85 -8.85
CA ILE A 98 13.50 7.51 -8.74
C ILE A 98 11.97 7.56 -8.89
N LEU A 99 11.30 8.48 -8.20
CA LEU A 99 9.85 8.66 -8.32
C LEU A 99 9.42 9.05 -9.74
N VAL A 100 10.19 9.92 -10.40
CA VAL A 100 9.92 10.32 -11.79
C VAL A 100 10.13 9.12 -12.74
N GLY A 101 11.28 8.45 -12.63
CA GLY A 101 11.69 7.36 -13.51
C GLY A 101 10.86 6.08 -13.36
N TYR A 102 10.65 5.60 -12.13
CA TYR A 102 9.93 4.36 -11.87
C TYR A 102 8.42 4.54 -11.80
N CYS A 103 7.93 5.71 -11.39
CA CYS A 103 6.53 5.88 -11.00
C CYS A 103 5.77 6.90 -11.87
N SER A 104 6.40 7.44 -12.91
CA SER A 104 5.84 8.47 -13.80
C SER A 104 5.26 9.68 -13.04
N PHE A 105 5.93 10.10 -11.97
CA PHE A 105 5.65 11.40 -11.38
C PHE A 105 6.27 12.50 -12.26
N THR A 106 5.71 13.69 -12.23
CA THR A 106 6.46 14.90 -12.59
C THR A 106 7.35 15.30 -11.40
N PHE A 107 8.44 16.04 -11.62
CA PHE A 107 9.27 16.51 -10.51
C PHE A 107 8.49 17.32 -9.46
N GLU A 108 7.53 18.15 -9.89
CA GLU A 108 6.65 18.89 -8.96
C GLU A 108 5.79 17.94 -8.11
N SER A 109 5.18 16.92 -8.72
CA SER A 109 4.37 15.95 -7.97
C SER A 109 5.22 15.04 -7.10
N ALA A 110 6.44 14.70 -7.53
CA ALA A 110 7.40 13.95 -6.73
C ALA A 110 7.82 14.77 -5.49
N LEU A 111 8.06 16.08 -5.64
CA LEU A 111 8.40 16.95 -4.52
C LEU A 111 7.23 17.10 -3.53
N ARG A 112 5.99 17.24 -4.02
CA ARG A 112 4.79 17.21 -3.16
C ARG A 112 4.64 15.88 -2.42
N PHE A 113 4.86 14.76 -3.12
CA PHE A 113 4.82 13.44 -2.52
C PHE A 113 5.93 13.26 -1.47
N TYR A 114 7.14 13.76 -1.74
CA TYR A 114 8.24 13.73 -0.78
C TYR A 114 7.90 14.54 0.48
N SER A 115 7.38 15.76 0.32
CA SER A 115 6.92 16.62 1.42
C SER A 115 5.91 15.93 2.33
N GLN A 116 4.86 15.35 1.74
CA GLN A 116 3.79 14.67 2.48
C GLN A 116 4.30 13.47 3.29
N ASN A 117 5.45 12.93 2.92
CA ASN A 117 5.99 11.66 3.38
C ASN A 117 7.42 11.82 3.92
N ILE A 118 7.80 13.05 4.30
CA ILE A 118 9.17 13.45 4.61
C ILE A 118 9.73 12.73 5.84
N GLU A 119 8.88 12.41 6.81
CA GLU A 119 9.26 11.75 8.06
C GLU A 119 9.99 10.43 7.81
N TYR A 120 9.51 9.63 6.87
CA TYR A 120 10.10 8.34 6.54
C TYR A 120 10.99 8.39 5.31
N LEU A 121 10.64 9.14 4.26
CA LEU A 121 11.47 9.21 3.04
C LEU A 121 12.81 9.89 3.27
N SER A 122 12.93 10.77 4.27
CA SER A 122 14.19 11.46 4.53
C SER A 122 15.28 10.59 5.15
N ASN A 123 14.95 9.37 5.57
CA ASN A 123 15.90 8.41 6.14
C ASN A 123 16.20 7.24 5.17
N VAL A 124 15.61 7.26 3.97
CA VAL A 124 15.74 6.19 2.99
C VAL A 124 16.94 6.44 2.09
N VAL A 125 17.78 5.42 1.93
CA VAL A 125 18.85 5.45 0.95
C VAL A 125 18.27 5.28 -0.46
N PRO A 126 18.61 6.14 -1.45
CA PRO A 126 18.02 6.09 -2.79
C PRO A 126 18.20 4.73 -3.51
N SER A 127 19.34 4.06 -3.32
CA SER A 127 19.58 2.74 -3.90
C SER A 127 18.62 1.68 -3.33
N GLU A 128 18.37 1.69 -2.02
CA GLU A 128 17.43 0.75 -1.40
C GLU A 128 16.00 0.98 -1.86
N MET A 129 15.57 2.25 -1.99
CA MET A 129 14.26 2.59 -2.55
C MET A 129 14.10 2.01 -3.96
N SER A 130 15.13 2.12 -4.79
CA SER A 130 15.13 1.55 -6.14
C SER A 130 15.03 0.02 -6.11
N CYS A 131 15.73 -0.64 -5.19
CA CYS A 131 15.62 -2.10 -5.01
C CYS A 131 14.21 -2.53 -4.59
N ARG A 132 13.54 -1.81 -3.68
CA ARG A 132 12.15 -2.11 -3.28
C ARG A 132 11.18 -1.95 -4.45
N LEU A 133 11.35 -0.92 -5.28
CA LEU A 133 10.56 -0.75 -6.50
C LEU A 133 10.84 -1.86 -7.53
N ALA A 134 12.09 -2.31 -7.63
CA ALA A 134 12.48 -3.40 -8.53
C ALA A 134 11.78 -4.73 -8.19
N VAL A 135 11.43 -4.97 -6.92
CA VAL A 135 10.61 -6.13 -6.52
C VAL A 135 9.31 -6.17 -7.33
N PHE A 136 8.54 -5.08 -7.35
CA PHE A 136 7.29 -5.02 -8.09
C PHE A 136 7.49 -5.24 -9.59
N THR A 137 8.57 -4.69 -10.17
CA THR A 137 8.87 -4.90 -11.59
C THR A 137 9.23 -6.34 -11.93
N ASN A 138 9.94 -7.02 -11.02
CA ASN A 138 10.30 -8.43 -11.20
C ASN A 138 9.07 -9.37 -11.16
N PHE A 139 7.99 -8.94 -10.49
CA PHE A 139 6.72 -9.67 -10.41
C PHE A 139 5.65 -9.15 -11.38
N GLY A 140 6.07 -8.48 -12.46
CA GLY A 140 5.22 -8.18 -13.62
C GLY A 140 4.47 -6.84 -13.55
N ILE A 141 4.76 -5.98 -12.57
CA ILE A 141 4.22 -4.62 -12.53
C ILE A 141 5.16 -3.69 -13.28
N LEU A 142 4.72 -3.16 -14.41
CA LEU A 142 5.57 -2.29 -15.22
C LEU A 142 5.86 -0.97 -14.50
N ALA A 143 7.09 -0.48 -14.69
CA ALA A 143 7.45 0.88 -14.32
C ALA A 143 6.51 1.88 -15.03
N GLY A 144 6.25 2.97 -14.32
CA GLY A 144 5.45 4.08 -14.80
C GLY A 144 4.12 4.21 -14.05
N PRO A 145 2.98 4.47 -14.74
CA PRO A 145 1.74 4.85 -14.06
C PRO A 145 1.18 3.78 -13.11
N GLN A 146 1.38 2.49 -13.40
CA GLN A 146 0.91 1.41 -12.54
C GLN A 146 1.67 1.40 -11.21
N LEU A 147 3.00 1.37 -11.27
CA LEU A 147 3.85 1.44 -10.08
C LEU A 147 3.63 2.76 -9.32
N GLY A 148 3.41 3.87 -10.03
CA GLY A 148 3.03 5.14 -9.40
C GLY A 148 1.69 5.13 -8.69
N ARG A 149 0.70 4.34 -9.11
CA ARG A 149 -0.55 4.16 -8.35
C ARG A 149 -0.30 3.36 -7.07
N ILE A 150 0.55 2.32 -7.15
CA ILE A 150 0.96 1.53 -5.98
C ILE A 150 1.63 2.41 -4.94
N VAL A 151 2.64 3.19 -5.34
CA VAL A 151 3.40 4.06 -4.43
C VAL A 151 2.52 5.15 -3.82
N ARG A 152 1.56 5.71 -4.57
CA ARG A 152 0.59 6.67 -3.99
C ARG A 152 -0.38 6.02 -3.02
N LYS A 153 -0.80 4.78 -3.28
CA LYS A 153 -1.72 4.05 -2.42
C LYS A 153 -1.05 3.58 -1.14
N ALA A 154 0.20 3.14 -1.23
CA ALA A 154 0.96 2.57 -0.12
C ALA A 154 2.41 3.10 -0.14
N PRO A 155 2.66 4.34 0.31
CA PRO A 155 4.02 4.89 0.39
C PRO A 155 4.98 4.08 1.26
N SER A 156 4.42 3.36 2.25
CA SER A 156 5.11 2.46 3.19
C SER A 156 5.99 1.41 2.50
N VAL A 157 5.63 0.99 1.28
CA VAL A 157 6.40 0.01 0.49
C VAL A 157 7.78 0.51 0.05
N LEU A 158 8.02 1.83 0.09
CA LEU A 158 9.31 2.42 -0.24
C LEU A 158 10.33 2.31 0.90
N VAL A 159 9.89 1.96 2.11
CA VAL A 159 10.70 2.10 3.34
C VAL A 159 10.69 0.86 4.22
N SER A 160 9.54 0.21 4.41
CA SER A 160 9.30 -0.58 5.63
C SER A 160 9.95 -1.97 5.65
N SER A 161 10.11 -2.63 4.49
CA SER A 161 10.64 -4.00 4.41
C SER A 161 11.89 -4.09 3.52
N GLN A 162 12.72 -5.10 3.77
CA GLN A 162 13.87 -5.39 2.91
C GLN A 162 13.42 -6.00 1.57
N PRO A 163 14.03 -5.61 0.42
CA PRO A 163 13.66 -6.12 -0.90
C PRO A 163 13.63 -7.65 -1.00
N GLU A 164 14.56 -8.33 -0.31
CA GLU A 164 14.66 -9.79 -0.30
C GLU A 164 13.50 -10.43 0.45
N GLN A 165 13.05 -9.82 1.56
CA GLN A 165 11.89 -10.30 2.32
C GLN A 165 10.60 -10.11 1.53
N MET A 166 10.43 -8.95 0.89
CA MET A 166 9.31 -8.67 -0.01
C MET A 166 9.26 -9.71 -1.16
N SER A 167 10.41 -9.99 -1.79
CA SER A 167 10.49 -10.95 -2.89
C SER A 167 10.15 -12.37 -2.44
N ARG A 168 10.72 -12.83 -1.32
CA ARG A 168 10.40 -14.15 -0.73
C ARG A 168 8.93 -14.29 -0.39
N LEU A 169 8.31 -13.24 0.15
CA LEU A 169 6.88 -13.26 0.43
C LEU A 169 6.05 -13.46 -0.85
N ILE A 170 6.37 -12.72 -1.90
CA ILE A 170 5.66 -12.84 -3.19
C ILE A 170 5.90 -14.21 -3.82
N GLU A 171 7.11 -14.76 -3.73
CA GLU A 171 7.42 -16.13 -4.18
C GLU A 171 6.59 -17.15 -3.42
N ASN A 172 6.47 -17.02 -2.10
CA ASN A 172 5.67 -17.93 -1.29
C ASN A 172 4.18 -17.82 -1.63
N ILE A 173 3.64 -16.62 -1.83
CA ILE A 173 2.26 -16.39 -2.27
C ILE A 173 2.02 -16.97 -3.67
N SER A 174 3.03 -16.94 -4.54
CA SER A 174 2.96 -17.52 -5.89
C SER A 174 2.81 -19.05 -5.89
N ASN A 175 2.96 -19.72 -4.74
CA ASN A 175 2.62 -21.14 -4.60
C ASN A 175 1.11 -21.39 -4.55
N PHE A 176 0.30 -20.36 -4.24
CA PHE A 176 -1.15 -20.46 -4.08
C PHE A 176 -1.94 -19.79 -5.20
N PHE A 177 -1.31 -18.81 -5.87
CA PHE A 177 -1.93 -17.97 -6.88
C PHE A 177 -1.09 -17.95 -8.16
N SER A 178 -1.74 -17.89 -9.31
CA SER A 178 -1.07 -17.67 -10.58
C SER A 178 -0.38 -16.31 -10.62
N ARG A 179 0.63 -16.15 -11.49
CA ARG A 179 1.32 -14.87 -11.69
C ARG A 179 0.35 -13.71 -11.95
N LYS A 180 -0.70 -13.93 -12.76
CA LYS A 180 -1.72 -12.89 -13.06
C LYS A 180 -2.47 -12.46 -11.79
N GLN A 181 -2.83 -13.40 -10.94
CA GLN A 181 -3.51 -13.13 -9.67
C GLN A 181 -2.59 -12.42 -8.69
N VAL A 182 -1.33 -12.86 -8.57
CA VAL A 182 -0.33 -12.18 -7.74
C VAL A 182 -0.13 -10.74 -8.18
N THR A 183 0.04 -10.47 -9.48
CA THR A 183 0.15 -9.10 -10.00
C THR A 183 -1.10 -8.28 -9.67
N LYS A 184 -2.30 -8.85 -9.83
CA LYS A 184 -3.56 -8.19 -9.47
C LYS A 184 -3.61 -7.85 -7.97
N MET A 185 -3.25 -8.81 -7.11
CA MET A 185 -3.18 -8.64 -5.66
C MET A 185 -2.19 -7.53 -5.26
N LEU A 186 -1.00 -7.49 -5.88
CA LEU A 186 0.00 -6.45 -5.61
C LEU A 186 -0.46 -5.04 -6.03
N ILE A 187 -1.21 -4.93 -7.14
CA ILE A 187 -1.80 -3.65 -7.56
C ILE A 187 -2.92 -3.22 -6.60
N GLN A 188 -3.74 -4.18 -6.16
CA GLN A 188 -4.93 -3.93 -5.35
C GLN A 188 -4.61 -3.70 -3.89
N SER A 189 -3.67 -4.43 -3.31
CA SER A 189 -3.28 -4.36 -1.89
C SER A 189 -1.75 -4.41 -1.78
N PRO A 190 -1.04 -3.33 -2.13
CA PRO A 190 0.42 -3.37 -2.22
C PRO A 190 1.12 -3.63 -0.89
N GLU A 191 0.48 -3.27 0.23
CA GLU A 191 1.00 -3.51 1.58
C GLU A 191 1.07 -4.99 1.95
N ILE A 192 0.52 -5.89 1.12
CA ILE A 192 0.72 -7.34 1.28
C ILE A 192 2.20 -7.69 1.43
N VAL A 193 3.10 -6.99 0.72
CA VAL A 193 4.56 -7.21 0.77
C VAL A 193 5.21 -6.85 2.12
N LEU A 194 4.43 -6.26 3.03
CA LEU A 194 4.85 -5.85 4.36
C LEU A 194 4.30 -6.79 5.46
N GLN A 195 3.48 -7.78 5.09
CA GLN A 195 2.85 -8.70 6.04
C GLN A 195 3.70 -9.96 6.28
N SER A 196 3.37 -10.69 7.36
CA SER A 196 3.94 -12.01 7.63
C SER A 196 3.35 -13.05 6.67
N PHE A 197 4.23 -13.92 6.14
CA PHE A 197 3.78 -15.03 5.32
C PHE A 197 2.94 -16.01 6.14
N GLU A 198 3.35 -16.26 7.39
CA GLU A 198 2.71 -17.20 8.29
C GLU A 198 1.26 -16.79 8.59
N GLU A 199 1.01 -15.49 8.79
CA GLU A 199 -0.34 -14.95 8.96
C GLU A 199 -1.18 -15.07 7.68
N LEU A 200 -0.59 -14.76 6.52
CA LEU A 200 -1.28 -14.88 5.23
C LEU A 200 -1.61 -16.34 4.91
N GLU A 201 -0.70 -17.26 5.21
CA GLU A 201 -0.88 -18.70 5.03
C GLU A 201 -2.01 -19.23 5.92
N LEU A 202 -2.09 -18.79 7.18
CA LEU A 202 -3.18 -19.13 8.08
C LEU A 202 -4.56 -18.69 7.55
N LYS A 203 -4.65 -17.44 7.08
CA LYS A 203 -5.89 -16.91 6.47
C LYS A 203 -6.25 -17.69 5.21
N TYR A 204 -5.29 -17.92 4.34
CA TYR A 204 -5.49 -18.69 3.11
C TYR A 204 -5.92 -20.13 3.40
N GLU A 205 -5.27 -20.81 4.35
CA GLU A 205 -5.61 -22.17 4.76
C GLU A 205 -7.05 -22.25 5.24
N TYR A 206 -7.49 -21.31 6.07
CA TYR A 206 -8.88 -21.26 6.53
C TYR A 206 -9.84 -21.07 5.35
N ILE A 207 -9.61 -20.06 4.52
CA ILE A 207 -10.49 -19.74 3.39
C ILE A 207 -10.56 -20.92 2.39
N PHE A 208 -9.42 -21.49 2.05
CA PHE A 208 -9.35 -22.53 1.04
C PHE A 208 -9.86 -23.89 1.57
N PHE A 209 -9.44 -24.31 2.76
CA PHE A 209 -9.78 -25.65 3.26
C PHE A 209 -11.06 -25.70 4.08
N HIS A 210 -11.36 -24.68 4.87
CA HIS A 210 -12.54 -24.66 5.73
C HIS A 210 -13.74 -23.99 5.05
N MET A 211 -13.52 -22.89 4.31
CA MET A 211 -14.61 -22.27 3.53
C MET A 211 -14.80 -22.91 2.15
N LYS A 212 -13.78 -23.56 1.57
CA LYS A 212 -13.78 -24.08 0.19
C LYS A 212 -13.93 -22.98 -0.86
N ILE A 213 -13.36 -21.81 -0.61
CA ILE A 213 -13.24 -20.76 -1.62
C ILE A 213 -11.92 -20.97 -2.36
N GLU A 214 -12.00 -21.21 -3.67
CA GLU A 214 -10.83 -21.39 -4.53
C GLU A 214 -10.06 -20.09 -4.76
N SER A 215 -8.78 -20.22 -5.14
CA SER A 215 -7.88 -19.07 -5.37
C SER A 215 -8.39 -18.10 -6.44
N ASP A 216 -9.05 -18.60 -7.49
CA ASP A 216 -9.66 -17.78 -8.54
C ASP A 216 -10.71 -16.83 -7.96
N SER A 217 -11.66 -17.36 -7.19
CA SER A 217 -12.67 -16.54 -6.50
C SER A 217 -12.05 -15.65 -5.42
N LEU A 218 -11.06 -16.13 -4.67
CA LEU A 218 -10.42 -15.35 -3.62
C LEU A 218 -9.62 -14.16 -4.18
N SER A 219 -8.99 -14.33 -5.36
CA SER A 219 -8.19 -13.29 -6.03
C SER A 219 -9.00 -12.09 -6.52
N ASP A 220 -10.33 -12.18 -6.50
CA ASP A 220 -11.23 -11.06 -6.75
C ASP A 220 -11.52 -10.22 -5.51
N SER A 221 -11.23 -10.74 -4.32
CA SER A 221 -11.41 -10.02 -3.04
C SER A 221 -10.20 -9.18 -2.69
N LEU A 222 -10.42 -7.92 -2.36
CA LEU A 222 -9.37 -6.94 -2.08
C LEU A 222 -8.85 -7.02 -0.65
N ASN A 223 -9.71 -7.42 0.29
CA ASN A 223 -9.53 -7.09 1.70
C ASN A 223 -9.25 -8.30 2.60
N TRP A 224 -9.37 -9.54 2.10
CA TRP A 224 -9.13 -10.74 2.92
C TRP A 224 -7.74 -10.75 3.56
N MET A 225 -6.74 -10.15 2.90
CA MET A 225 -5.37 -10.05 3.41
C MET A 225 -5.27 -9.07 4.58
N ASN A 226 -6.10 -8.03 4.60
CA ASN A 226 -6.07 -6.98 5.62
C ASN A 226 -7.00 -7.30 6.80
N LEU A 227 -7.98 -8.19 6.63
CA LEU A 227 -8.82 -8.67 7.73
C LEU A 227 -8.01 -9.50 8.71
N ALA A 228 -8.34 -9.38 10.00
CA ALA A 228 -7.84 -10.34 10.98
C ALA A 228 -8.40 -11.73 10.67
N LEU A 229 -7.64 -12.78 11.00
CA LEU A 229 -8.11 -14.16 10.85
C LEU A 229 -9.44 -14.37 11.60
N ASP A 230 -9.53 -13.79 12.79
CA ASP A 230 -10.72 -13.81 13.63
C ASP A 230 -11.97 -13.23 12.93
N ASP A 231 -11.81 -12.14 12.18
CA ASP A 231 -12.92 -11.52 11.43
C ASP A 231 -13.36 -12.40 10.26
N ILE A 232 -12.41 -13.03 9.56
CA ILE A 232 -12.70 -13.99 8.48
C ILE A 232 -13.51 -15.16 9.03
N MET A 233 -13.06 -15.71 10.17
CA MET A 233 -13.73 -16.82 10.84
C MET A 233 -15.12 -16.44 11.35
N ASP A 234 -15.27 -15.27 11.98
CA ASP A 234 -16.56 -14.81 12.50
C ASP A 234 -17.56 -14.58 11.36
N ARG A 235 -17.12 -13.96 10.26
CA ARG A 235 -17.98 -13.77 9.08
C ARG A 235 -18.42 -15.11 8.50
N HIS A 236 -17.51 -16.06 8.34
CA HIS A 236 -17.85 -17.40 7.85
C HIS A 236 -18.82 -18.14 8.78
N GLU A 237 -18.50 -18.21 10.08
CA GLU A 237 -19.32 -18.93 11.07
C GLU A 237 -20.71 -18.32 11.20
N PHE A 238 -20.80 -16.99 11.15
CA PHE A 238 -22.08 -16.29 11.18
C PHE A 238 -22.96 -16.63 9.97
N LEU A 239 -22.38 -16.61 8.76
CA LEU A 239 -23.13 -16.99 7.56
C LEU A 239 -23.53 -18.47 7.59
N ALA A 240 -22.68 -19.35 8.13
CA ALA A 240 -23.03 -20.76 8.29
C ALA A 240 -24.21 -20.94 9.28
N LYS A 241 -24.18 -20.28 10.44
CA LYS A 241 -25.24 -20.36 11.46
C LYS A 241 -26.57 -19.74 11.01
N THR A 242 -26.52 -18.70 10.19
CA THR A 242 -27.71 -18.09 9.59
C THR A 242 -28.18 -18.82 8.31
N GLY A 243 -27.48 -19.90 7.93
CA GLY A 243 -27.77 -20.67 6.73
C GLY A 243 -27.53 -19.90 5.43
N LYS A 244 -26.83 -18.77 5.46
CA LYS A 244 -26.43 -17.98 4.29
C LYS A 244 -25.19 -18.53 3.59
N TYR A 245 -24.42 -19.37 4.27
CA TYR A 245 -23.29 -20.09 3.70
C TYR A 245 -23.43 -21.59 3.99
N VAL A 246 -23.16 -22.42 2.99
CA VAL A 246 -23.07 -23.87 3.13
C VAL A 246 -21.72 -24.28 2.56
N THR A 247 -20.86 -24.85 3.39
CA THR A 247 -19.54 -25.33 2.95
C THR A 247 -19.71 -26.35 1.81
N PRO A 248 -19.16 -26.08 0.62
CA PRO A 248 -19.22 -27.00 -0.51
C PRO A 248 -18.77 -28.42 -0.16
N ASP A 249 -19.60 -29.41 -0.52
CA ASP A 249 -19.26 -30.83 -0.41
C ASP A 249 -18.77 -31.34 -1.76
N THR A 250 -17.45 -31.55 -1.87
CA THR A 250 -16.81 -32.04 -3.09
C THR A 250 -17.30 -33.42 -3.53
N LYS A 251 -17.90 -34.22 -2.63
CA LYS A 251 -18.50 -35.51 -2.98
C LYS A 251 -19.93 -35.37 -3.50
N ARG A 252 -20.55 -34.20 -3.33
CA ARG A 252 -21.95 -33.94 -3.67
C ARG A 252 -22.11 -32.53 -4.28
N PRO A 253 -21.40 -32.21 -5.38
CA PRO A 253 -21.39 -30.87 -5.98
C PRO A 253 -22.78 -30.39 -6.42
N GLN A 254 -23.70 -31.32 -6.71
CA GLN A 254 -25.07 -30.98 -7.10
C GLN A 254 -25.92 -30.31 -6.01
N PHE A 255 -25.45 -30.28 -4.75
CA PHE A 255 -26.14 -29.59 -3.64
C PHE A 255 -25.44 -28.29 -3.24
N GLU A 256 -24.54 -27.76 -4.08
CA GLU A 256 -23.93 -26.45 -3.83
C GLU A 256 -25.02 -25.37 -3.77
N LYS A 257 -25.12 -24.74 -2.60
CA LYS A 257 -25.94 -23.55 -2.41
C LYS A 257 -25.21 -22.37 -3.03
N ASP A 258 -25.97 -21.42 -3.56
CA ASP A 258 -25.43 -20.15 -4.04
C ASP A 258 -24.92 -19.31 -2.86
N ASN A 259 -23.68 -19.60 -2.44
CA ASN A 259 -22.99 -18.90 -1.38
C ASN A 259 -22.66 -17.47 -1.85
N PRO A 260 -22.67 -16.48 -0.93
CA PRO A 260 -22.20 -15.14 -1.26
C PRO A 260 -20.78 -15.18 -1.84
N PRO A 261 -20.51 -14.41 -2.92
CA PRO A 261 -19.18 -14.37 -3.50
C PRO A 261 -18.18 -13.78 -2.49
N SER A 262 -16.93 -14.23 -2.58
CA SER A 262 -15.81 -13.87 -1.69
C SER A 262 -15.71 -12.36 -1.43
N TYR A 263 -15.81 -11.52 -2.47
CA TYR A 263 -15.69 -10.07 -2.34
C TYR A 263 -16.83 -9.47 -1.49
N ARG A 264 -18.03 -10.04 -1.51
CA ARG A 264 -19.12 -9.60 -0.61
C ARG A 264 -18.84 -9.99 0.83
N ILE A 265 -18.20 -11.13 1.06
CA ILE A 265 -17.86 -11.60 2.40
C ILE A 265 -16.71 -10.77 2.97
N PHE A 266 -15.64 -10.51 2.20
CA PHE A 266 -14.39 -9.94 2.73
C PHE A 266 -14.27 -8.41 2.54
N ASP A 267 -14.81 -7.86 1.46
CA ASP A 267 -14.59 -6.45 1.12
C ASP A 267 -15.69 -5.53 1.64
N SER A 268 -16.79 -6.11 2.16
CA SER A 268 -17.83 -5.34 2.84
C SER A 268 -17.35 -4.84 4.20
N ASP A 269 -17.68 -3.60 4.56
CA ASP A 269 -17.64 -3.16 5.95
C ASP A 269 -18.65 -3.93 6.81
N ASP A 270 -18.56 -3.81 8.13
CA ASP A 270 -19.38 -4.58 9.06
C ASP A 270 -20.89 -4.31 8.93
N VAL A 271 -21.28 -3.09 8.58
CA VAL A 271 -22.70 -2.72 8.42
C VAL A 271 -23.26 -3.36 7.16
N ASN A 272 -22.53 -3.23 6.05
CA ASN A 272 -22.89 -3.83 4.77
C ASN A 272 -22.85 -5.36 4.82
N PHE A 273 -21.86 -5.94 5.50
CA PHE A 273 -21.80 -7.37 5.75
C PHE A 273 -23.04 -7.85 6.50
N ALA A 274 -23.39 -7.22 7.63
CA ALA A 274 -24.54 -7.60 8.44
C ALA A 274 -25.86 -7.54 7.65
N VAL A 275 -26.12 -6.41 7.00
CA VAL A 275 -27.42 -6.16 6.33
C VAL A 275 -27.52 -6.87 4.99
N GLN A 276 -26.52 -6.73 4.12
CA GLN A 276 -26.61 -7.18 2.72
C GLN A 276 -26.18 -8.63 2.52
N VAL A 277 -25.30 -9.15 3.39
CA VAL A 277 -24.76 -10.51 3.25
C VAL A 277 -25.38 -11.44 4.29
N GLY A 278 -25.39 -11.02 5.56
CA GLY A 278 -25.99 -11.76 6.67
C GLY A 278 -27.52 -11.70 6.67
N GLY A 279 -28.11 -10.61 6.18
CA GLY A 279 -29.56 -10.39 6.24
C GLY A 279 -30.07 -10.12 7.65
N VAL A 280 -29.25 -9.46 8.48
CA VAL A 280 -29.52 -9.15 9.88
C VAL A 280 -29.29 -7.66 10.18
N THR A 281 -29.64 -7.24 11.38
CA THR A 281 -29.32 -5.90 11.88
C THR A 281 -27.84 -5.78 12.26
N PRO A 282 -27.23 -4.58 12.18
CA PRO A 282 -25.87 -4.36 12.69
C PRO A 282 -25.71 -4.71 14.18
N GLU A 283 -26.76 -4.55 14.97
CA GLU A 283 -26.79 -4.88 16.40
C GLU A 283 -26.64 -6.38 16.63
N GLU A 284 -27.34 -7.21 15.87
CA GLU A 284 -27.21 -8.68 15.93
C GLU A 284 -25.81 -9.14 15.56
N TRP A 285 -25.21 -8.55 14.52
CA TRP A 285 -23.82 -8.84 14.14
C TRP A 285 -22.82 -8.45 15.23
N ASN A 286 -22.98 -7.26 15.83
CA ASN A 286 -22.11 -6.83 16.92
C ASN A 286 -22.25 -7.71 18.17
N ALA A 287 -23.48 -8.11 18.51
CA ALA A 287 -23.72 -9.04 19.61
C ALA A 287 -23.03 -10.39 19.35
N PHE A 288 -23.09 -10.91 18.11
CA PHE A 288 -22.38 -12.12 17.73
C PHE A 288 -20.86 -11.97 17.90
N LYS A 289 -20.25 -10.90 17.40
CA LYS A 289 -18.80 -10.64 17.58
C LYS A 289 -18.40 -10.56 19.06
N CYS A 290 -19.21 -9.93 19.91
CA CYS A 290 -18.97 -9.89 21.36
C CYS A 290 -18.96 -11.29 21.96
N ILE A 291 -19.93 -12.13 21.61
CA ILE A 291 -19.99 -13.53 22.08
C ILE A 291 -18.76 -14.31 21.60
N LYS A 292 -18.35 -14.15 20.34
CA LYS A 292 -17.16 -14.79 19.76
C LYS A 292 -15.87 -14.38 20.46
N THR A 293 -15.73 -13.09 20.77
CA THR A 293 -14.57 -12.56 21.52
C THR A 293 -14.49 -13.19 22.91
N ILE A 294 -15.62 -13.27 23.63
CA ILE A 294 -15.68 -13.92 24.94
C ILE A 294 -15.34 -15.41 24.83
N GLN A 295 -15.90 -16.12 23.86
CA GLN A 295 -15.61 -17.53 23.63
C GLN A 295 -14.12 -17.79 23.39
N ARG A 296 -13.46 -17.01 22.53
CA ARG A 296 -12.02 -17.13 22.27
C ARG A 296 -11.18 -16.85 23.52
N SER A 297 -11.60 -15.90 24.36
CA SER A 297 -10.89 -15.59 25.61
C SER A 297 -10.95 -16.72 26.65
N LEU A 298 -11.95 -17.61 26.53
CA LEU A 298 -12.15 -18.76 27.42
C LEU A 298 -11.58 -20.06 26.85
N ASP A 299 -11.36 -20.15 25.54
CA ASP A 299 -10.82 -21.34 24.87
C ASP A 299 -9.30 -21.34 25.01
N GLU A 300 -8.73 -22.36 25.67
CA GLU A 300 -7.27 -22.53 25.84
C GLU A 300 -6.58 -23.14 24.59
N LYS A 301 -7.25 -23.12 23.43
CA LYS A 301 -6.72 -23.76 22.22
C LYS A 301 -5.54 -22.96 21.68
N GLU A 302 -4.43 -23.66 21.44
CA GLU A 302 -3.22 -23.09 20.82
C GLU A 302 -3.49 -22.59 19.40
N ASN A 303 -4.40 -23.25 18.66
CA ASN A 303 -4.75 -22.88 17.29
C ASN A 303 -6.24 -22.51 17.16
N PRO A 304 -6.58 -21.46 16.41
CA PRO A 304 -7.97 -20.99 16.26
C PRO A 304 -8.85 -21.96 15.45
N PHE A 305 -8.25 -22.81 14.60
CA PHE A 305 -8.93 -23.84 13.84
C PHE A 305 -8.05 -25.08 13.67
N GLU A 306 -8.66 -26.22 13.29
CA GLU A 306 -7.90 -27.45 13.02
C GLU A 306 -7.02 -27.27 11.77
N ARG A 307 -5.71 -27.25 11.98
CA ARG A 307 -4.72 -27.13 10.90
C ARG A 307 -4.75 -28.35 9.99
N ILE A 308 -4.60 -28.10 8.70
CA ILE A 308 -4.61 -29.12 7.66
C ILE A 308 -3.30 -29.89 7.69
N LYS A 309 -3.40 -31.23 7.63
CA LYS A 309 -2.22 -32.09 7.65
C LYS A 309 -1.30 -31.77 6.45
N PRO A 310 0.03 -31.76 6.64
CA PRO A 310 1.00 -31.47 5.56
C PRO A 310 0.83 -32.36 4.32
N SER A 311 0.33 -33.58 4.47
CA SER A 311 0.06 -34.49 3.35
C SER A 311 -1.04 -34.00 2.42
N VAL A 312 -2.09 -33.37 2.98
CA VAL A 312 -3.22 -32.80 2.22
C VAL A 312 -2.74 -31.58 1.45
N TRP A 313 -1.91 -30.75 2.09
CA TRP A 313 -1.27 -29.60 1.46
C TRP A 313 -0.38 -30.01 0.28
N LYS A 314 0.52 -30.98 0.49
CA LYS A 314 1.36 -31.53 -0.60
C LYS A 314 0.54 -32.13 -1.74
N ALA A 315 -0.59 -32.76 -1.44
CA ALA A 315 -1.48 -33.30 -2.48
C ALA A 315 -2.20 -32.19 -3.26
N TYR A 316 -2.47 -31.04 -2.65
CA TYR A 316 -2.95 -29.84 -3.32
C TYR A 316 -1.86 -29.25 -4.22
N GLU A 317 -0.66 -29.01 -3.70
CA GLU A 317 0.47 -28.44 -4.45
C GLU A 317 0.79 -29.25 -5.72
N ARG A 318 0.77 -30.59 -5.65
CA ARG A 318 1.00 -31.45 -6.82
C ARG A 318 -0.03 -31.20 -7.92
N ARG A 319 -1.32 -31.15 -7.57
CA ARG A 319 -2.41 -30.93 -8.53
C ARG A 319 -2.31 -29.57 -9.22
N HIS A 320 -1.91 -28.53 -8.48
CA HIS A 320 -1.80 -27.18 -9.03
C HIS A 320 -0.47 -26.93 -9.78
N LYS A 321 0.65 -27.53 -9.36
CA LYS A 321 1.92 -27.46 -10.11
C LYS A 321 1.80 -28.02 -11.52
N ASP A 322 1.09 -29.14 -11.70
CA ASP A 322 0.86 -29.74 -13.02
C ASP A 322 0.05 -28.81 -13.95
N THR A 323 -0.81 -27.96 -13.38
CA THR A 323 -1.63 -27.00 -14.13
C THR A 323 -0.83 -25.75 -14.51
N HIS A 324 0.08 -25.29 -13.65
CA HIS A 324 0.97 -24.16 -13.93
C HIS A 324 2.06 -24.49 -14.97
N VAL A 325 2.58 -25.71 -14.99
CA VAL A 325 3.54 -26.15 -16.02
C VAL A 325 2.88 -26.15 -17.40
N ASN A 326 1.67 -26.68 -17.53
CA ASN A 326 0.95 -26.70 -18.82
C ASN A 326 0.63 -25.30 -19.39
N ASN A 327 0.33 -24.32 -18.52
CA ASN A 327 0.06 -22.95 -18.96
C ASN A 327 1.33 -22.13 -19.30
N SER A 328 2.51 -22.62 -18.92
CA SER A 328 3.80 -21.99 -19.27
C SER A 328 4.39 -22.45 -20.61
N VAL A 329 3.87 -23.53 -21.19
CA VAL A 329 4.31 -24.09 -22.48
C VAL A 329 3.51 -23.51 -23.66
N ILE A 330 2.41 -22.79 -23.39
CA ILE A 330 1.47 -22.28 -24.40
C ILE A 330 1.47 -20.73 -24.46
N ALA A 331 2.33 -20.04 -23.70
CA ALA A 331 2.40 -18.56 -23.68
C ALA A 331 3.66 -18.02 -24.37
#